data_AF-A0A8H6AVI7-F1
#
_entry.id   AF-A0A8H6AVI7-F1
#
_cell.length_a   1.000
_cell.length_b   1.000
_cell.length_c   1.000
_cell.angle_alpha   90.00
_cell.angle_beta   90.00
_cell.angle_gamma   90.00
#
_symmetry.space_group_name_H-M   'P 1'
#
loop_
_entity.id
_entity.type
_entity.pdbx_description
1 polymer ?
#
loop_
_entity_poly.entity_id
_entity_poly.type
_entity_poly.pdbx_seq_one_letter_code
_entity_poly.pdbx_strand_id
1 'polypeptide(L)'
;MQKSLRRELDSLSLSTNYENENPLNVLLPAYETLWRIVLRCFLEISFRHSSDTAAEWKDVLSRFLMNITAEQFSKRIGRCSAQDIVFEALRLYPPTKRIYRQNEDNGLIFAVDVEYIQKTEDIWGTDGNEFRPERWNELESNGNTEYKEAWMPFGKGKFPCPASKMAPMMVGMLVGCLIDTFDSDHWVLEGEGVKDVISRGTPLDNGREAFGCLSLRRFNDK
;
A
#
# COMPACT_ATOMS: atom_id res chain seq x y z
N MET A 1 2.62 11.85 -32.58
CA MET A 1 2.80 11.39 -31.19
C MET A 1 3.54 12.40 -30.32
N GLN A 2 4.79 12.78 -30.63
CA GLN A 2 5.57 13.77 -29.84
C GLN A 2 4.90 15.15 -29.66
N LYS A 3 4.18 15.66 -30.66
CA LYS A 3 3.44 16.93 -30.55
C LYS A 3 2.21 16.84 -29.65
N SER A 4 1.59 15.66 -29.53
CA SER A 4 0.45 15.44 -28.64
C SER A 4 0.90 15.37 -27.19
N LEU A 5 1.99 14.65 -26.95
CA LEU A 5 2.60 14.52 -25.63
C LEU A 5 3.18 15.87 -25.13
N ARG A 6 3.81 16.66 -26.02
CA ARG A 6 4.24 18.02 -25.68
C ARG A 6 3.06 18.92 -25.32
N ARG A 7 1.95 18.85 -26.05
CA ARG A 7 0.76 19.66 -25.76
C ARG A 7 0.11 19.30 -24.42
N GLU A 8 0.09 18.01 -24.08
CA GLU A 8 -0.33 17.50 -22.76
C GLU A 8 0.63 17.95 -21.65
N LEU A 9 1.94 17.81 -21.86
CA LEU A 9 2.98 18.28 -20.92
C LEU A 9 2.98 19.79 -20.73
N ASP A 10 2.72 20.56 -21.79
CA ASP A 10 2.60 22.02 -21.74
C ASP A 10 1.30 22.42 -21.01
N SER A 11 0.23 21.63 -21.11
CA SER A 11 -1.01 21.81 -20.32
C SER A 11 -0.82 21.46 -18.83
N LEU A 12 0.14 20.59 -18.52
CA LEU A 12 0.62 20.32 -17.15
C LEU A 12 1.63 21.37 -16.69
N SER A 13 2.23 22.14 -17.61
CA SER A 13 3.18 23.21 -17.29
C SER A 13 2.43 24.48 -16.88
N LEU A 14 2.21 24.59 -15.57
CA LEU A 14 2.20 25.75 -14.66
C LEU A 14 2.22 27.21 -15.18
N SER A 15 1.64 27.55 -16.33
CA SER A 15 1.57 28.94 -16.82
C SER A 15 0.17 29.55 -16.80
N THR A 16 -0.80 28.94 -16.13
CA THR A 16 -2.12 29.55 -15.93
C THR A 16 -2.35 29.84 -14.45
N ASN A 17 -2.34 31.13 -14.15
CA ASN A 17 -2.64 31.75 -12.86
C ASN A 17 -4.02 31.32 -12.33
N TYR A 18 -4.06 30.23 -11.58
CA TYR A 18 -5.01 30.04 -10.48
C TYR A 18 -4.17 29.77 -9.24
N GLU A 19 -4.07 30.75 -8.34
CA GLU A 19 -3.22 30.70 -7.13
C GLU A 19 -3.54 29.50 -6.19
N ASN A 20 -4.59 28.72 -6.46
CA ASN A 20 -5.02 27.57 -5.66
C ASN A 20 -5.10 26.22 -6.38
N GLU A 21 -4.79 26.11 -7.68
CA GLU A 21 -4.90 24.85 -8.43
C GLU A 21 -3.59 24.47 -9.13
N ASN A 22 -2.51 24.31 -8.35
CA ASN A 22 -1.31 23.66 -8.86
C ASN A 22 -1.60 22.15 -9.02
N PRO A 23 -1.64 21.59 -10.25
CA PRO A 23 -1.92 20.17 -10.46
C PRO A 23 -0.90 19.25 -9.77
N LEU A 24 0.32 19.73 -9.52
CA LEU A 24 1.33 18.98 -8.77
C LEU A 24 0.93 18.72 -7.31
N ASN A 25 0.08 19.57 -6.72
CA ASN A 25 -0.46 19.33 -5.37
C ASN A 25 -1.38 18.11 -5.32
N VAL A 26 -1.90 17.65 -6.47
CA VAL A 26 -2.70 16.43 -6.58
C VAL A 26 -1.81 15.28 -7.06
N LEU A 27 -1.02 15.51 -8.11
CA LEU A 27 -0.22 14.46 -8.77
C LEU A 27 0.91 13.93 -7.87
N LEU A 28 1.69 14.80 -7.23
CA LEU A 28 2.83 14.36 -6.43
C LEU A 28 2.39 13.54 -5.22
N PRO A 29 1.41 13.97 -4.39
CA PRO A 29 0.95 13.14 -3.28
C PRO A 29 0.32 11.84 -3.75
N ALA A 30 -0.49 11.86 -4.82
CA ALA A 30 -1.10 10.64 -5.35
C ALA A 30 -0.05 9.63 -5.80
N TYR A 31 0.97 10.07 -6.56
CA TYR A 31 2.07 9.22 -6.98
C TYR A 31 2.89 8.72 -5.78
N GLU A 32 3.38 9.63 -4.95
CA GLU A 32 4.26 9.33 -3.81
C GLU A 32 3.63 8.37 -2.80
N THR A 33 2.35 8.57 -2.48
CA THR A 33 1.67 7.70 -1.51
C THR A 33 1.33 6.34 -2.09
N LEU A 34 0.94 6.28 -3.37
CA LEU A 34 0.54 5.04 -4.03
C LEU A 34 1.73 4.09 -4.23
N TRP A 35 2.82 4.58 -4.82
CA TRP A 35 3.96 3.70 -5.15
C TRP A 35 4.59 3.10 -3.89
N ARG A 36 4.59 3.84 -2.77
CA ARG A 36 5.14 3.36 -1.49
C ARG A 36 4.42 2.14 -0.94
N ILE A 37 3.09 2.09 -1.09
CA ILE A 37 2.29 0.93 -0.69
C ILE A 37 2.51 -0.20 -1.67
N VAL A 38 2.46 0.10 -2.97
CA VAL A 38 2.64 -0.89 -4.03
C VAL A 38 3.98 -1.61 -3.86
N LEU A 39 5.07 -0.87 -3.64
CA LEU A 39 6.39 -1.47 -3.43
C LEU A 39 6.41 -2.39 -2.21
N ARG A 40 5.90 -1.94 -1.07
CA ARG A 40 5.94 -2.73 0.17
C ARG A 40 5.08 -3.98 0.08
N CYS A 41 3.88 -3.86 -0.48
CA CYS A 41 3.01 -5.00 -0.72
C CYS A 41 3.65 -6.01 -1.69
N PHE A 42 4.29 -5.52 -2.77
CA PHE A 42 5.06 -6.38 -3.67
C PHE A 42 6.22 -7.09 -2.95
N LEU A 43 7.00 -6.37 -2.12
CA LEU A 43 8.11 -6.96 -1.38
C LEU A 43 7.65 -8.02 -0.37
N GLU A 44 6.55 -7.78 0.35
CA GLU A 44 5.93 -8.75 1.26
C GLU A 44 5.63 -10.06 0.52
N ILE A 45 4.85 -9.97 -0.56
CA ILE A 45 4.35 -11.15 -1.27
C ILE A 45 5.50 -11.88 -1.99
N SER A 46 6.43 -11.15 -2.59
CA SER A 46 7.47 -11.75 -3.45
C SER A 46 8.68 -12.28 -2.69
N PHE A 47 9.04 -11.71 -1.53
CA PHE A 47 10.34 -11.99 -0.90
C PHE A 47 10.32 -12.30 0.61
N ARG A 48 9.20 -12.10 1.33
CA ARG A 48 9.18 -12.25 2.80
C ARG A 48 8.48 -13.50 3.32
N HIS A 49 7.57 -14.07 2.54
CA HIS A 49 6.74 -15.19 2.97
C HIS A 49 7.17 -16.51 2.35
N SER A 50 6.80 -17.61 3.01
CA SER A 50 7.04 -18.96 2.49
C SER A 50 6.38 -19.15 1.13
N SER A 51 6.99 -20.00 0.29
CA SER A 51 6.52 -20.27 -1.07
C SER A 51 5.02 -20.60 -1.13
N ASP A 52 4.48 -21.36 -0.18
CA ASP A 52 3.07 -21.76 -0.18
C ASP A 52 2.11 -20.58 0.07
N THR A 53 2.39 -19.77 1.10
CA THR A 53 1.59 -18.58 1.42
C THR A 53 1.68 -17.53 0.33
N ALA A 54 2.90 -17.29 -0.18
CA ALA A 54 3.12 -16.37 -1.28
C ALA A 54 2.36 -16.83 -2.53
N ALA A 55 2.39 -18.12 -2.87
CA ALA A 55 1.66 -18.67 -4.01
C ALA A 55 0.13 -18.46 -3.89
N GLU A 56 -0.46 -18.63 -2.71
CA GLU A 56 -1.89 -18.34 -2.50
C GLU A 56 -2.21 -16.85 -2.77
N TRP A 57 -1.41 -15.92 -2.25
CA TRP A 57 -1.64 -14.50 -2.46
C TRP A 57 -1.41 -14.07 -3.90
N LYS A 58 -0.39 -14.64 -4.57
CA LYS A 58 -0.14 -14.44 -6.01
C LYS A 58 -1.34 -14.93 -6.85
N ASP A 59 -1.91 -16.09 -6.53
CA ASP A 59 -3.12 -16.61 -7.20
C ASP A 59 -4.33 -15.71 -6.97
N VAL A 60 -4.55 -15.23 -5.73
CA VAL A 60 -5.62 -14.27 -5.41
C VAL A 60 -5.52 -13.01 -6.27
N LEU A 61 -4.32 -12.43 -6.39
CA LEU A 61 -4.09 -11.24 -7.20
C LEU A 61 -4.20 -11.51 -8.71
N SER A 62 -3.71 -12.65 -9.19
CA SER A 62 -3.85 -13.06 -10.59
C SER A 62 -5.31 -13.20 -11.00
N ARG A 63 -6.13 -13.87 -10.18
CA ARG A 63 -7.58 -13.97 -10.40
C ARG A 63 -8.29 -12.63 -10.35
N PHE A 64 -7.81 -11.69 -9.55
CA PHE A 64 -8.32 -10.32 -9.55
C PHE A 64 -7.97 -9.59 -10.85
N LEU A 65 -6.75 -9.72 -11.35
CA LEU A 65 -6.31 -9.11 -12.61
C LEU A 65 -7.04 -9.64 -13.84
N MET A 66 -7.43 -10.91 -13.84
CA MET A 66 -8.23 -11.48 -14.94
C MET A 66 -9.61 -10.83 -15.10
N ASN A 67 -10.16 -10.25 -14.02
CA ASN A 67 -11.45 -9.56 -14.06
C ASN A 67 -11.50 -8.43 -13.01
N ILE A 68 -10.92 -7.29 -13.35
CA ILE A 68 -10.81 -6.13 -12.45
C ILE A 68 -12.19 -5.51 -12.22
N THR A 69 -12.81 -5.86 -11.10
CA THR A 69 -14.11 -5.34 -10.64
C THR A 69 -14.13 -5.22 -9.13
N ALA A 70 -15.03 -4.38 -8.58
CA ALA A 70 -15.22 -4.25 -7.13
C ALA A 70 -15.67 -5.57 -6.47
N GLU A 71 -16.52 -6.33 -7.17
CA GLU A 71 -16.96 -7.64 -6.71
C GLU A 71 -15.76 -8.59 -6.60
N GLN A 72 -14.97 -8.74 -7.67
CA GLN A 72 -13.80 -9.62 -7.67
C GLN A 72 -12.73 -9.18 -6.68
N PHE A 73 -12.55 -7.87 -6.48
CA PHE A 73 -11.59 -7.32 -5.53
C PHE A 73 -11.87 -7.74 -4.08
N SER A 74 -13.15 -7.73 -3.68
CA SER A 74 -13.61 -8.07 -2.33
C SER A 74 -13.93 -9.56 -2.14
N LYS A 75 -13.98 -10.33 -3.24
CA LYS A 75 -14.35 -11.74 -3.20
C LYS A 75 -13.25 -12.59 -2.56
N ARG A 76 -13.60 -13.24 -1.45
CA ARG A 76 -12.75 -14.25 -0.79
C ARG A 76 -12.96 -15.61 -1.44
N ILE A 77 -11.94 -16.11 -2.12
CA ILE A 77 -11.85 -17.50 -2.59
C ILE A 77 -10.59 -18.05 -1.94
N GLY A 78 -10.76 -18.77 -0.82
CA GLY A 78 -9.67 -19.15 0.07
C GLY A 78 -9.69 -18.35 1.37
N ARG A 79 -8.51 -18.06 1.92
CA ARG A 79 -8.38 -17.43 3.25
C ARG A 79 -8.50 -15.91 3.23
N CYS A 80 -8.25 -15.27 2.08
CA CYS A 80 -8.33 -13.82 1.91
C CYS A 80 -8.77 -13.43 0.49
N SER A 81 -9.05 -12.14 0.30
CA SER A 81 -9.31 -11.48 -1.00
C SER A 81 -8.16 -10.56 -1.39
N ALA A 82 -8.17 -10.06 -2.64
CA ALA A 82 -7.23 -9.02 -3.07
C ALA A 82 -7.38 -7.74 -2.22
N GLN A 83 -8.60 -7.42 -1.80
CA GLN A 83 -8.87 -6.32 -0.88
C GLN A 83 -8.19 -6.53 0.46
N ASP A 84 -8.27 -7.71 1.05
CA ASP A 84 -7.66 -8.01 2.35
C ASP A 84 -6.13 -7.88 2.29
N ILE A 85 -5.51 -8.31 1.18
CA ILE A 85 -4.06 -8.14 0.93
C ILE A 85 -3.69 -6.65 0.90
N VAL A 86 -4.44 -5.85 0.14
CA VAL A 86 -4.19 -4.41 0.02
C VAL A 86 -4.43 -3.70 1.35
N PHE A 87 -5.49 -4.08 2.06
CA PHE A 87 -5.80 -3.52 3.37
C PHE A 87 -4.70 -3.87 4.35
N GLU A 88 -4.16 -5.09 4.35
CA GLU A 88 -3.04 -5.41 5.22
C GLU A 88 -1.77 -4.60 4.90
N ALA A 89 -1.50 -4.32 3.62
CA ALA A 89 -0.39 -3.45 3.23
C ALA A 89 -0.59 -2.00 3.71
N LEU A 90 -1.77 -1.45 3.50
CA LEU A 90 -2.14 -0.11 3.98
C LEU A 90 -2.09 -0.02 5.51
N ARG A 91 -2.27 -1.15 6.20
CA ARG A 91 -2.24 -1.26 7.67
C ARG A 91 -0.85 -1.22 8.22
N LEU A 92 -0.01 -2.07 7.66
CA LEU A 92 1.35 -2.21 8.14
C LEU A 92 2.21 -1.02 7.70
N TYR A 93 1.86 -0.40 6.57
CA TYR A 93 2.67 0.62 5.91
C TYR A 93 1.90 1.90 5.53
N PRO A 94 1.13 2.55 6.42
CA PRO A 94 0.36 3.74 6.05
C PRO A 94 1.28 4.82 5.46
N PRO A 95 0.95 5.42 4.29
CA PRO A 95 1.81 6.44 3.68
C PRO A 95 1.87 7.71 4.53
N THR A 96 0.77 8.01 5.23
CA THR A 96 0.65 9.08 6.20
C THR A 96 0.75 8.51 7.60
N LYS A 97 1.95 8.57 8.19
CA LYS A 97 2.21 8.04 9.54
C LYS A 97 1.58 8.87 10.66
N ARG A 98 1.46 10.17 10.46
CA ARG A 98 0.94 11.12 11.44
C ARG A 98 0.02 12.12 10.79
N ILE A 99 -1.10 12.38 11.45
CA ILE A 99 -2.08 13.37 11.01
C ILE A 99 -2.12 14.51 12.03
N TYR A 100 -1.66 15.69 11.64
CA TYR A 100 -1.63 16.87 12.50
C TYR A 100 -2.98 17.60 12.51
N ARG A 101 -3.37 18.09 13.68
CA ARG A 101 -4.57 18.90 13.91
C ARG A 101 -4.24 20.06 14.83
N GLN A 102 -4.77 21.23 14.53
CA GLN A 102 -4.70 22.38 15.42
C GLN A 102 -6.04 22.54 16.13
N ASN A 103 -6.01 22.72 17.44
CA ASN A 103 -7.19 23.09 18.22
C ASN A 103 -7.51 24.56 17.98
N GLU A 104 -8.74 24.84 17.56
CA GLU A 104 -9.21 26.20 17.23
C GLU A 104 -9.22 27.13 18.45
N ASP A 105 -9.47 26.60 19.65
CA ASP A 105 -9.67 27.40 20.87
C ASP A 105 -8.35 27.92 21.47
N ASN A 106 -7.28 27.12 21.38
CA ASN A 106 -6.00 27.43 22.06
C ASN A 106 -4.76 27.32 21.17
N GLY A 107 -4.93 26.98 19.88
CA GLY A 107 -3.85 26.89 18.91
C GLY A 107 -2.91 25.70 19.09
N LEU A 108 -3.14 24.82 20.08
CA LEU A 108 -2.30 23.64 20.33
C LEU A 108 -2.38 22.67 19.15
N ILE A 109 -1.22 22.16 18.74
CA ILE A 109 -1.10 21.17 17.66
C ILE A 109 -0.96 19.79 18.28
N PHE A 110 -1.83 18.87 17.84
CA PHE A 110 -1.80 17.46 18.21
C PHE A 110 -1.55 16.61 16.96
N ALA A 111 -0.92 15.46 17.14
CA ALA A 111 -0.69 14.50 16.07
C ALA A 111 -1.38 13.17 16.42
N VAL A 112 -2.22 12.68 15.53
CA VAL A 112 -2.70 11.30 15.57
C VAL A 112 -1.63 10.41 14.97
N ASP A 113 -1.10 9.47 15.75
CA ASP A 113 -0.11 8.50 15.29
C ASP A 113 -0.81 7.31 14.62
N VAL A 114 -1.01 7.44 13.30
CA VAL A 114 -1.68 6.45 12.45
C VAL A 114 -0.88 5.15 12.42
N GLU A 115 0.45 5.25 12.31
CA GLU A 115 1.33 4.07 12.25
C GLU A 115 1.25 3.26 13.55
N TYR A 116 1.20 3.91 14.71
CA TYR A 116 0.99 3.24 15.99
C TYR A 116 -0.39 2.57 16.08
N ILE A 117 -1.47 3.33 15.83
CA ILE A 117 -2.85 2.84 15.97
C ILE A 117 -3.12 1.64 15.05
N GLN A 118 -2.55 1.62 13.85
CA GLN A 118 -2.73 0.53 12.89
C GLN A 118 -1.94 -0.74 13.24
N LYS A 119 -1.07 -0.72 14.26
CA LYS A 119 -0.23 -1.87 14.64
C LYS A 119 -0.33 -2.24 16.12
N THR A 120 -1.04 -1.47 16.93
CA THR A 120 -1.18 -1.72 18.37
C THR A 120 -1.78 -3.09 18.65
N GLU A 121 -1.18 -3.82 19.59
CA GLU A 121 -1.58 -5.20 19.90
C GLU A 121 -3.00 -5.27 20.47
N ASP A 122 -3.43 -4.24 21.19
CA ASP A 122 -4.79 -4.15 21.76
C ASP A 122 -5.88 -4.32 20.70
N ILE A 123 -5.61 -3.89 19.46
CA ILE A 123 -6.59 -3.88 18.36
C ILE A 123 -6.26 -4.95 17.32
N TRP A 124 -4.97 -5.15 17.03
CA TRP A 124 -4.52 -5.99 15.92
C TRP A 124 -3.90 -7.32 16.37
N GLY A 125 -3.88 -7.60 17.68
CA GLY A 125 -3.29 -8.80 18.25
C GLY A 125 -1.77 -8.71 18.40
N THR A 126 -1.17 -9.70 19.07
CA THR A 126 0.29 -9.79 19.31
C THR A 126 1.09 -9.84 18.02
N ASP A 127 0.44 -10.24 16.93
CA ASP A 127 0.96 -10.29 15.57
C ASP A 127 0.66 -8.99 14.77
N GLY A 128 0.31 -7.88 15.44
CA GLY A 128 0.00 -6.61 14.77
C GLY A 128 1.13 -6.05 13.90
N ASN A 129 2.37 -6.50 14.11
CA ASN A 129 3.52 -6.18 13.27
C ASN A 129 3.77 -7.18 12.11
N GLU A 130 2.94 -8.21 11.97
CA GLU A 130 3.02 -9.19 10.89
C GLU A 130 2.10 -8.81 9.72
N PHE A 131 2.56 -9.08 8.50
CA PHE A 131 1.73 -8.99 7.31
C PHE A 131 0.89 -10.27 7.20
N ARG A 132 -0.39 -10.19 7.61
CA ARG A 132 -1.35 -11.31 7.59
C ARG A 132 -2.71 -10.88 7.02
N PRO A 133 -2.90 -10.92 5.68
CA PRO A 133 -4.18 -10.60 5.04
C PRO A 133 -5.38 -11.40 5.55
N GLU A 134 -5.18 -12.60 6.06
CA GLU A 134 -6.25 -13.47 6.56
C GLU A 134 -6.93 -12.89 7.82
N ARG A 135 -6.27 -11.97 8.54
CA ARG A 135 -6.81 -11.35 9.76
C ARG A 135 -8.16 -10.65 9.52
N TRP A 136 -8.37 -10.13 8.32
CA TRP A 136 -9.57 -9.34 8.02
C TRP A 136 -10.83 -10.19 8.11
N ASN A 137 -10.74 -11.45 7.67
CA ASN A 137 -11.83 -12.40 7.79
C ASN A 137 -12.11 -12.79 9.25
N GLU A 138 -11.06 -12.95 10.07
CA GLU A 138 -11.17 -13.25 11.51
C GLU A 138 -11.82 -12.09 12.27
N LEU A 139 -11.37 -10.86 12.01
CA LEU A 139 -11.91 -9.64 12.62
C LEU A 139 -13.40 -9.46 12.31
N GLU A 140 -13.80 -9.69 11.06
CA GLU A 140 -15.20 -9.64 10.64
C GLU A 140 -16.04 -10.75 11.28
N SER A 141 -15.50 -11.97 11.37
CA SER A 141 -16.20 -13.14 11.93
C SER A 141 -16.38 -13.03 13.44
N ASN A 142 -15.41 -12.43 14.15
CA ASN A 142 -15.44 -12.27 15.60
C ASN A 142 -16.34 -11.10 16.06
N GLY A 143 -16.88 -10.31 15.14
CA GLY A 143 -17.75 -9.17 15.45
C GLY A 143 -17.02 -8.02 16.17
N ASN A 144 -15.69 -8.05 16.25
CA ASN A 144 -14.91 -6.93 16.80
C ASN A 144 -15.10 -5.73 15.88
N THR A 145 -15.57 -4.58 16.38
CA THR A 145 -15.74 -3.37 15.58
C THR A 145 -14.67 -2.31 15.85
N GLU A 146 -13.81 -2.50 16.85
CA GLU A 146 -12.76 -1.56 17.23
C GLU A 146 -11.71 -1.39 16.13
N TYR A 147 -11.41 -2.46 15.40
CA TYR A 147 -10.50 -2.40 14.24
C TYR A 147 -11.02 -1.42 13.18
N LYS A 148 -12.34 -1.28 13.02
CA LYS A 148 -12.94 -0.32 12.08
C LYS A 148 -12.61 1.09 12.52
N GLU A 149 -12.51 1.35 13.83
CA GLU A 149 -12.10 2.63 14.37
C GLU A 149 -10.61 2.94 14.18
N ALA A 150 -9.75 1.94 14.42
CA ALA A 150 -8.31 2.03 14.20
C ALA A 150 -7.90 2.08 12.72
N TRP A 151 -8.71 1.55 11.82
CA TRP A 151 -8.44 1.50 10.40
C TRP A 151 -8.55 2.87 9.74
N MET A 152 -7.43 3.57 9.59
CA MET A 152 -7.41 4.95 9.07
C MET A 152 -6.27 5.29 8.08
N PRO A 153 -5.93 4.41 7.12
CA PRO A 153 -4.85 4.71 6.16
C PRO A 153 -5.18 5.88 5.24
N PHE A 154 -6.48 6.22 5.14
CA PHE A 154 -7.03 7.32 4.37
C PHE A 154 -7.54 8.47 5.26
N GLY A 155 -7.21 8.48 6.55
CA GLY A 155 -7.80 9.39 7.52
C GLY A 155 -9.29 9.13 7.76
N LYS A 156 -9.88 9.95 8.64
CA LYS A 156 -11.28 9.80 9.09
C LYS A 156 -11.95 11.14 9.38
N GLY A 157 -13.28 11.10 9.52
CA GLY A 157 -14.10 12.24 9.92
C GLY A 157 -14.30 13.23 8.77
N LYS A 158 -14.05 14.52 9.04
CA LYS A 158 -14.34 15.62 8.09
C LYS A 158 -13.35 15.73 6.94
N PHE A 159 -12.17 15.13 7.05
CA PHE A 159 -11.09 15.25 6.07
C PHE A 159 -10.56 13.88 5.61
N PRO A 160 -11.42 12.98 5.08
CA PRO A 160 -10.96 11.72 4.53
C PRO A 160 -10.23 11.95 3.20
N CYS A 161 -9.32 11.06 2.86
CA CYS A 161 -8.65 11.07 1.56
C CYS A 161 -9.70 10.96 0.44
N PRO A 162 -9.68 11.84 -0.57
CA PRO A 162 -10.63 11.83 -1.68
C PRO A 162 -10.53 10.54 -2.52
N ALA A 163 -9.35 9.90 -2.54
CA ALA A 163 -9.12 8.68 -3.31
C ALA A 163 -9.45 7.39 -2.54
N SER A 164 -9.97 7.47 -1.30
CA SER A 164 -10.18 6.30 -0.41
C SER A 164 -10.98 5.15 -1.03
N LYS A 165 -11.91 5.44 -1.97
CA LYS A 165 -12.73 4.44 -2.65
C LYS A 165 -12.03 3.75 -3.83
N MET A 166 -11.07 4.42 -4.47
CA MET A 166 -10.44 3.95 -5.71
C MET A 166 -9.01 3.47 -5.49
N ALA A 167 -8.28 4.08 -4.55
CA ALA A 167 -6.88 3.80 -4.29
C ALA A 167 -6.60 2.33 -3.94
N PRO A 168 -7.40 1.64 -3.09
CA PRO A 168 -7.13 0.24 -2.77
C PRO A 168 -7.15 -0.67 -4.01
N MET A 169 -8.12 -0.48 -4.90
CA MET A 169 -8.21 -1.27 -6.12
C MET A 169 -7.00 -1.02 -7.04
N MET A 170 -6.59 0.25 -7.18
CA MET A 170 -5.39 0.62 -7.95
C MET A 170 -4.12 -0.01 -7.36
N VAL A 171 -3.98 -0.04 -6.03
CA VAL A 171 -2.86 -0.74 -5.36
C VAL A 171 -2.89 -2.22 -5.73
N GLY A 172 -4.03 -2.90 -5.58
CA GLY A 172 -4.15 -4.32 -5.89
C GLY A 172 -3.80 -4.64 -7.34
N MET A 173 -4.22 -3.78 -8.28
CA MET A 173 -3.89 -3.92 -9.70
C MET A 173 -2.39 -3.77 -9.94
N LEU A 174 -1.78 -2.70 -9.43
CA LEU A 174 -0.36 -2.43 -9.64
C LEU A 174 0.53 -3.51 -9.01
N VAL A 175 0.19 -3.97 -7.80
CA VAL A 175 0.90 -5.07 -7.13
C VAL A 175 0.77 -6.35 -7.94
N GLY A 176 -0.44 -6.69 -8.39
CA GLY A 176 -0.65 -7.86 -9.25
C GLY A 176 0.19 -7.78 -10.52
N CYS A 177 0.24 -6.63 -11.20
CA CYS A 177 1.04 -6.46 -12.41
C CYS A 177 2.53 -6.61 -12.14
N LEU A 178 3.03 -6.10 -11.01
CA LEU A 178 4.43 -6.27 -10.61
C LEU A 178 4.75 -7.73 -10.32
N ILE A 179 3.85 -8.46 -9.66
CA ILE A 179 4.02 -9.90 -9.40
C ILE A 179 4.07 -10.70 -10.70
N ASP A 180 3.12 -10.45 -11.61
CA ASP A 180 3.04 -11.12 -12.92
C ASP A 180 4.29 -10.83 -13.79
N THR A 181 4.85 -9.62 -13.66
CA THR A 181 6.05 -9.21 -14.41
C THR A 181 7.36 -9.71 -13.78
N PHE A 182 7.44 -9.68 -12.45
CA PHE A 182 8.67 -9.87 -11.67
C PHE A 182 8.57 -11.07 -10.73
N ASP A 183 8.16 -12.21 -11.26
CA ASP A 183 8.05 -13.42 -10.44
C ASP A 183 9.41 -13.81 -9.82
N SER A 184 9.38 -14.21 -8.55
CA SER A 184 10.55 -14.55 -7.74
C SER A 184 11.36 -15.70 -8.32
N ASP A 185 10.74 -16.54 -9.15
CA ASP A 185 11.39 -17.66 -9.82
C ASP A 185 12.36 -17.21 -10.92
N HIS A 186 12.20 -15.99 -11.42
CA HIS A 186 13.02 -15.42 -12.49
C HIS A 186 13.79 -14.17 -12.06
N TRP A 187 13.48 -13.61 -10.88
CA TRP A 187 14.06 -12.36 -10.39
C TRP A 187 14.55 -12.48 -8.95
N VAL A 188 15.76 -11.98 -8.71
CA VAL A 188 16.35 -11.89 -7.37
C VAL A 188 16.38 -10.44 -6.93
N LEU A 189 15.99 -10.19 -5.69
CA LEU A 189 16.25 -8.94 -5.01
C LEU A 189 17.69 -8.91 -4.49
N GLU A 190 18.46 -7.90 -4.85
CA GLU A 190 19.84 -7.70 -4.40
C GLU A 190 20.10 -6.24 -4.02
N GLY A 191 21.23 -5.98 -3.36
CA GLY A 191 21.62 -4.65 -2.90
C GLY A 191 21.87 -4.57 -1.39
N GLU A 192 22.27 -3.38 -0.95
CA GLU A 192 22.51 -3.12 0.48
C GLU A 192 21.17 -3.07 1.24
N GLY A 193 21.10 -3.77 2.39
CA GLY A 193 19.88 -3.88 3.20
C GLY A 193 18.89 -4.97 2.73
N VAL A 194 19.24 -5.78 1.73
CA VAL A 194 18.37 -6.89 1.26
C VAL A 194 18.00 -7.87 2.37
N LYS A 195 18.91 -8.10 3.31
CA LYS A 195 18.67 -8.97 4.47
C LYS A 195 17.55 -8.44 5.35
N ASP A 196 17.42 -7.13 5.49
CA ASP A 196 16.38 -6.50 6.31
C ASP A 196 15.00 -6.70 5.67
N VAL A 197 14.95 -6.69 4.34
CA VAL A 197 13.73 -7.04 3.58
C VAL A 197 13.37 -8.52 3.78
N ILE A 198 14.32 -9.43 3.55
CA ILE A 198 14.05 -10.89 3.61
C ILE A 198 13.79 -11.35 5.05
N SER A 199 14.39 -10.70 6.05
CA SER A 199 14.22 -11.06 7.45
C SER A 199 12.75 -10.92 7.88
N ARG A 200 12.25 -11.91 8.63
CA ARG A 200 10.94 -11.87 9.28
C ARG A 200 11.15 -11.49 10.74
N GLY A 201 10.40 -10.51 11.24
CA GLY A 201 10.46 -10.11 12.66
C GLY A 201 10.12 -8.65 12.92
N THR A 202 10.34 -7.78 11.94
CA THR A 202 9.91 -6.38 11.98
C THR A 202 9.21 -6.01 10.68
N PRO A 203 8.27 -5.04 10.69
CA PRO A 203 7.73 -4.49 9.46
C PRO A 203 8.85 -3.92 8.56
N LEU A 204 8.64 -3.93 7.25
CA LEU A 204 9.49 -3.23 6.29
C LEU A 204 9.62 -1.74 6.65
N ASP A 205 10.78 -1.16 6.35
CA ASP A 205 11.00 0.26 6.57
C ASP A 205 9.95 1.10 5.81
N ASN A 206 9.17 1.88 6.56
CA ASN A 206 8.15 2.79 6.02
C ASN A 206 8.70 4.21 5.76
N GLY A 207 10.03 4.36 5.66
CA GLY A 207 10.75 5.58 5.32
C GLY A 207 10.58 5.98 3.85
N ARG A 208 10.77 7.28 3.57
CA ARG A 208 10.67 7.84 2.21
C ARG A 208 11.78 7.32 1.29
N GLU A 209 13.01 7.25 1.81
CA GLU A 209 14.20 6.84 1.06
C GLU A 209 14.51 5.34 1.20
N ALA A 210 13.58 4.58 1.80
CA ALA A 210 13.76 3.15 2.00
C ALA A 210 13.92 2.44 0.65
N PHE A 211 14.80 1.42 0.62
CA PHE A 211 15.04 0.55 -0.54
C PHE A 211 15.75 1.21 -1.74
N GLY A 212 16.23 2.45 -1.63
CA GLY A 212 16.94 3.14 -2.71
C GLY A 212 18.23 2.45 -3.17
N CYS A 213 18.78 1.53 -2.36
CA CYS A 213 19.97 0.74 -2.67
C CYS A 213 19.65 -0.68 -3.19
N LEU A 214 18.37 -1.02 -3.38
CA LEU A 214 17.95 -2.33 -3.86
C LEU A 214 17.69 -2.34 -5.36
N SER A 215 17.95 -3.48 -5.99
CA SER A 215 17.66 -3.73 -7.41
C SER A 215 17.11 -5.14 -7.62
N LEU A 216 16.30 -5.29 -8.68
CA LEU A 216 15.89 -6.59 -9.19
C LEU A 216 16.82 -7.04 -10.32
N ARG A 217 17.41 -8.22 -10.17
CA ARG A 217 18.24 -8.83 -11.21
C ARG A 217 17.57 -10.09 -11.74
N ARG A 218 17.45 -10.18 -13.07
CA ARG A 218 16.91 -11.35 -13.75
C ARG A 218 17.90 -12.51 -13.69
N PHE A 219 17.43 -13.72 -13.41
CA PHE A 219 18.15 -14.94 -13.73
C PHE A 219 18.17 -15.11 -15.26
N ASN A 220 19.36 -15.05 -15.86
CA ASN A 220 19.55 -15.61 -17.18
C ASN A 220 20.03 -17.04 -16.97
N ASP A 221 19.18 -18.02 -17.28
CA ASP A 221 19.66 -19.38 -17.51
C ASP A 221 20.71 -19.31 -18.64
N LYS A 222 21.95 -19.66 -18.33
CA LYS A 222 22.96 -20.00 -19.33
C LYS A 222 22.96 -21.50 -19.51
#